data_AF-A0A970NAQ1-F1
#
_entry.id   AF-A0A970NAQ1-F1
#
_cell.length_a   1.000
_cell.length_b   1.000
_cell.length_c   1.000
_cell.angle_alpha   90.00
_cell.angle_beta   90.00
_cell.angle_gamma   90.00
#
_symmetry.space_group_name_H-M   'P 1'
#
loop_
_entity.id
_entity.type
_entity.pdbx_description
1 polymer ?
#
loop_
_entity_poly.entity_id
_entity_poly.type
_entity_poly.pdbx_seq_one_letter_code
_entity_poly.pdbx_strand_id
1 'polypeptide(L)'
;MIKISREHVLGVLSFRNQPVAWADSGDSVEFFTRDCYDDVIISQDDVEVQGTLANPATGPLFVRGANPGDLLKVEILEIETA
;
A
#
# COMPACT_ATOMS: atom_id res chain seq x y z
N MET A 1 -13.29 -3.33 -10.04
CA MET A 1 -12.01 -3.65 -9.39
C MET A 1 -11.34 -2.34 -9.05
N ILE A 2 -11.11 -2.08 -7.77
CA ILE A 2 -10.45 -0.86 -7.30
C ILE A 2 -8.95 -1.04 -7.53
N LYS A 3 -8.27 -0.01 -8.06
CA LYS A 3 -6.83 -0.02 -8.26
C LYS A 3 -6.20 1.12 -7.46
N ILE A 4 -5.16 0.82 -6.68
CA ILE A 4 -4.41 1.84 -5.94
C ILE A 4 -2.99 1.85 -6.48
N SER A 5 -2.62 2.96 -7.13
CA SER A 5 -1.32 3.11 -7.77
C SER A 5 -0.18 3.16 -6.75
N ARG A 6 1.03 2.81 -7.21
CA ARG A 6 2.28 2.91 -6.44
C ARG A 6 2.72 4.35 -6.13
N GLU A 7 1.95 5.36 -6.52
CA GLU A 7 2.18 6.76 -6.14
C GLU A 7 1.52 7.12 -4.81
N HIS A 8 0.55 6.32 -4.37
CA HIS A 8 -0.14 6.50 -3.09
C HIS A 8 0.58 5.70 -2.00
N VAL A 9 1.73 6.20 -1.58
CA VAL A 9 2.59 5.54 -0.58
C VAL A 9 2.70 6.32 0.72
N LEU A 10 2.89 5.57 1.81
CA LEU A 10 3.09 6.09 3.15
C LEU A 10 4.30 5.39 3.78
N GLY A 11 5.14 6.13 4.50
CA GLY A 11 6.21 5.55 5.34
C GLY A 11 5.78 5.24 6.77
N VAL A 12 4.59 5.67 7.19
CA VAL A 12 4.06 5.44 8.54
C VAL A 12 2.58 5.09 8.46
N LEU A 13 2.21 3.97 9.09
CA LEU A 13 0.82 3.59 9.29
C LEU A 13 0.23 4.39 10.46
N SER A 14 -0.72 5.27 10.16
CA SER A 14 -1.34 6.16 11.14
C SER A 14 -2.83 6.33 10.84
N PHE A 15 -3.65 6.40 11.90
CA PHE A 15 -5.09 6.71 11.79
C PHE A 15 -5.38 8.09 11.21
N ARG A 16 -4.37 8.98 11.14
CA ARG A 16 -4.49 10.32 10.56
C ARG A 16 -4.33 10.34 9.04
N ASN A 17 -3.84 9.25 8.45
CA ASN A 17 -3.64 9.16 7.01
C ASN A 17 -5.00 9.20 6.32
N GLN A 18 -5.15 10.12 5.36
CA GLN A 18 -6.38 10.21 4.58
C GLN A 18 -6.46 9.02 3.62
N PRO A 19 -7.62 8.35 3.50
CA PRO A 19 -7.80 7.29 2.52
C PRO A 19 -7.60 7.80 1.10
N VAL A 20 -6.97 6.99 0.27
CA VAL A 20 -6.79 7.26 -1.17
C VAL A 20 -7.84 6.55 -2.02
N ALA A 21 -8.52 5.55 -1.45
CA ALA A 21 -9.60 4.80 -2.07
C ALA A 21 -10.56 4.26 -1.01
N TRP A 22 -11.75 3.83 -1.46
CA TRP A 22 -12.79 3.23 -0.62
C TRP A 22 -13.28 1.94 -1.25
N ALA A 23 -13.51 0.91 -0.43
CA ALA A 23 -14.08 -0.37 -0.82
C ALA A 23 -15.25 -0.75 0.08
N ASP A 24 -16.19 -1.53 -0.45
CA ASP A 24 -17.18 -2.25 0.34
C ASP A 24 -16.65 -3.67 0.68
N SER A 25 -17.19 -4.28 1.73
CA SER A 25 -16.81 -5.65 2.10
C SER A 25 -17.14 -6.63 0.96
N GLY A 26 -16.12 -7.34 0.48
CA GLY A 26 -16.24 -8.29 -0.63
C GLY A 26 -15.70 -7.76 -1.96
N ASP A 27 -15.35 -6.48 -2.07
CA ASP A 27 -14.71 -5.93 -3.26
C ASP A 27 -13.29 -6.49 -3.46
N SER A 28 -12.93 -6.70 -4.73
CA SER A 28 -11.54 -6.97 -5.13
C SER A 28 -10.77 -5.68 -5.40
N VAL A 29 -9.57 -5.60 -4.83
CA VAL A 29 -8.67 -4.44 -4.91
C VAL A 29 -7.29 -4.90 -5.37
N GLU A 30 -6.69 -4.15 -6.29
CA GLU A 30 -5.35 -4.36 -6.81
C GLU A 30 -4.43 -3.24 -6.30
N PHE A 31 -3.34 -3.62 -5.64
CA PHE A 31 -2.35 -2.69 -5.07
C PHE A 31 -1.06 -2.77 -5.88
N PHE A 32 -0.67 -1.64 -6.47
CA PHE A 32 0.64 -1.49 -7.10
C PHE A 32 1.63 -1.03 -6.04
N THR A 33 2.69 -1.78 -5.82
CA THR A 33 3.67 -1.51 -4.76
C THR A 33 4.99 -1.02 -5.34
N ARG A 34 5.73 -0.31 -4.49
CA ARG A 34 7.16 -0.04 -4.62
C ARG A 34 7.91 -1.10 -3.82
N ASP A 35 9.16 -1.37 -4.16
CA ASP A 35 10.00 -2.21 -3.30
C ASP A 35 10.27 -1.54 -1.93
N CYS A 36 10.89 -2.27 -1.00
CA CYS A 36 11.12 -1.76 0.35
C CYS A 36 12.15 -0.62 0.43
N TYR A 37 12.86 -0.34 -0.66
CA TYR A 37 13.80 0.77 -0.83
C TYR A 37 13.21 1.94 -1.60
N ASP A 38 11.88 2.01 -1.76
CA ASP A 38 11.23 3.08 -2.53
C ASP A 38 11.68 3.10 -4.01
N ASP A 39 12.06 1.93 -4.53
CA ASP A 39 12.58 1.68 -5.88
C ASP A 39 13.85 2.44 -6.25
N VAL A 40 14.60 2.94 -5.26
CA VAL A 40 15.81 3.73 -5.52
C VAL A 40 17.04 2.87 -5.77
N ILE A 41 17.02 1.60 -5.36
CA ILE A 41 18.14 0.66 -5.54
C ILE A 41 17.87 -0.18 -6.78
N ILE A 42 18.40 0.23 -7.93
CA ILE A 42 18.17 -0.42 -9.22
C ILE A 42 19.39 -1.26 -9.63
N SER A 43 20.57 -0.89 -9.14
CA SER A 43 21.86 -1.50 -9.44
C SER A 43 22.70 -1.71 -8.18
N GLN A 44 23.80 -2.44 -8.31
CA GLN A 44 24.70 -2.73 -7.18
C GLN A 44 25.48 -1.50 -6.66
N ASP A 45 25.54 -0.44 -7.46
CA ASP A 45 26.26 0.79 -7.12
C ASP A 45 25.35 1.82 -6.43
N ASP A 46 24.04 1.58 -6.40
CA ASP A 46 23.08 2.48 -5.76
C ASP A 46 23.13 2.37 -4.24
N VAL A 47 22.92 3.51 -3.59
CA VAL A 47 22.84 3.62 -2.13
C VAL A 47 21.55 4.31 -1.73
N GLU A 48 21.02 3.94 -0.57
CA GLU A 48 19.80 4.55 -0.05
C GLU A 48 20.02 6.06 0.17
N VAL A 49 19.13 6.87 -0.39
CA VAL A 49 19.26 8.33 -0.39
C VAL A 49 18.42 8.92 0.74
N GLN A 50 18.96 9.91 1.44
CA GLN A 50 18.21 10.62 2.47
C GLN A 50 16.93 11.25 1.88
N GLY A 51 15.77 10.92 2.47
CA GLY A 51 14.46 11.44 2.05
C GLY A 51 13.59 10.44 1.30
N THR A 52 14.09 9.23 1.02
CA THR A 52 13.26 8.11 0.56
C THR A 52 12.42 7.54 1.69
N LEU A 53 11.31 6.90 1.34
CA LEU A 53 10.52 6.17 2.32
C LEU A 53 11.13 4.78 2.54
N ALA A 54 11.62 4.50 3.74
CA ALA A 54 11.91 3.13 4.13
C ALA A 54 10.58 2.36 4.27
N ASN A 55 10.44 1.24 3.53
CA ASN A 55 9.24 0.39 3.51
C ASN A 55 7.95 1.14 3.12
N PRO A 56 7.86 1.68 1.89
CA PRO A 56 6.65 2.35 1.43
C PRO A 56 5.47 1.37 1.37
N ALA A 57 4.35 1.75 1.98
CA ALA A 57 3.11 0.99 1.94
C ALA A 57 2.07 1.69 1.06
N THR A 58 1.56 1.00 0.04
CA THR A 58 0.51 1.52 -0.85
C THR A 58 -0.84 1.61 -0.12
N GLY A 59 -1.47 2.78 -0.12
CA GLY A 59 -2.77 3.01 0.52
C GLY A 59 -2.90 4.40 1.15
N PRO A 60 -3.76 4.56 2.18
CA PRO A 60 -4.63 3.57 2.80
C PRO A 60 -5.94 3.35 2.00
N LEU A 61 -6.40 2.10 1.97
CA LEU A 61 -7.77 1.77 1.55
C LEU A 61 -8.71 1.90 2.76
N PHE A 62 -9.82 2.63 2.60
CA PHE A 62 -10.89 2.65 3.60
C PHE A 62 -11.97 1.61 3.27
N VAL A 63 -12.20 0.66 4.17
CA VAL A 63 -13.27 -0.34 4.01
C VAL A 63 -14.53 0.17 4.70
N ARG A 64 -15.59 0.44 3.94
CA ARG A 64 -16.86 0.94 4.47
C ARG A 64 -17.48 -0.09 5.41
N GLY A 65 -17.98 0.39 6.54
CA GLY A 65 -18.61 -0.45 7.56
C GLY A 65 -17.66 -1.19 8.50
N ALA A 66 -16.33 -1.14 8.28
CA ALA A 66 -15.36 -1.66 9.24
C ALA A 66 -15.22 -0.71 10.44
N ASN A 67 -15.38 -1.25 11.66
CA ASN A 67 -15.32 -0.50 12.92
C ASN A 67 -14.22 -1.03 13.85
N PRO A 68 -13.76 -0.23 14.83
CA PRO A 68 -12.85 -0.71 15.87
C PRO A 68 -13.43 -1.95 16.59
N GLY A 69 -12.63 -3.02 16.64
CA GLY A 69 -13.04 -4.31 17.20
C GLY A 69 -13.41 -5.36 16.15
N ASP A 70 -13.67 -4.94 14.91
CA ASP A 70 -13.89 -5.86 13.80
C ASP A 70 -12.59 -6.51 13.32
N LEU A 71 -12.74 -7.61 12.57
CA LEU A 71 -11.66 -8.31 11.87
C LEU A 71 -11.75 -8.01 10.38
N LEU A 72 -10.64 -7.60 9.77
CA LEU A 72 -10.54 -7.53 8.31
C LEU A 72 -9.98 -8.87 7.78
N LYS A 73 -10.83 -9.68 7.15
CA LYS A 73 -10.38 -10.85 6.39
C LYS A 73 -9.93 -10.39 5.01
N VAL A 74 -8.66 -10.60 4.69
CA VAL A 74 -8.09 -10.34 3.35
C VAL A 74 -7.74 -11.68 2.71
N GLU A 75 -8.23 -11.91 1.49
CA GLU A 75 -7.83 -13.04 0.65
C GLU A 75 -6.88 -12.54 -0.42
N ILE A 76 -5.68 -13.12 -0.50
CA ILE A 76 -4.69 -12.79 -1.52
C ILE A 76 -4.99 -13.66 -2.74
N LEU A 77 -5.58 -13.06 -3.76
CA LEU A 77 -5.97 -13.76 -4.99
C LEU A 77 -4.77 -14.00 -5.91
N GLU A 78 -3.88 -13.02 -6.02
CA GLU A 78 -2.74 -13.04 -6.92
C GLU A 78 -1.63 -12.10 -6.41
N ILE A 79 -0.39 -12.43 -6.75
CA ILE A 79 0.78 -11.56 -6.58
C ILE A 79 1.59 -11.66 -7.87
N GLU A 80 1.83 -10.53 -8.52
CA GLU A 80 2.73 -10.41 -9.65
C GLU A 80 3.96 -9.60 -9.25
N THR A 81 5.13 -9.97 -9.76
CA THR A 81 6.37 -9.19 -9.66
C THR A 81 6.74 -8.64 -11.03
N ALA A 82 7.47 -7.53 -11.06
CA ALA A 82 8.08 -7.01 -12.29
C ALA A 82 9.17 -7.94 -12.84
#